data_AF-A0A7J0CXV0-F1
#
_entry.id   AF-A0A7J0CXV0-F1
#
_cell.length_a   1.000
_cell.length_b   1.000
_cell.length_c   1.000
_cell.angle_alpha   90.00
_cell.angle_beta   90.00
_cell.angle_gamma   90.00
#
_symmetry.space_group_name_H-M   'P 1'
#
loop_
_entity.id
_entity.type
_entity.pdbx_description
1 polymer ?
#
loop_
_entity_poly.entity_id
_entity_poly.type
_entity_poly.pdbx_seq_one_letter_code
_entity_poly.pdbx_strand_id
1 'polypeptide(L)'
;MWQVLAERFRGHPAVIGYDLINEPMGELREGEDLPAAARRIEAQHLTPMYNRLARAIRAKDRDTWLFVEPTPIVGEGVPTGLGRIEDSRTVYAPHFYNTAMEAGADYDPSAGWIEAYEAAVTAYPARHRMPVVVGEWGPLNNSLPNMGRFYREAVASLNRYSSGWAGYVWCYGGGYCAVDEHGRFRTNKERTATPYAPAVAGTVRSDTYDAEGRSYRLAYRAAPRPAVTELSLPPSARGWRVRVTGPARVLGRAPHGGRVTVLAWPGAEVVVTVREAGSHG
;
A
#
# COMPACT_ATOMS: atom_id res chain seq x y z
N MET A 1 -16.18 -10.14 19.99
CA MET A 1 -15.66 -8.82 19.61
C MET A 1 -15.95 -8.49 18.15
N TRP A 2 -15.35 -9.16 17.16
CA TRP A 2 -15.53 -8.81 15.72
C TRP A 2 -16.97 -8.68 15.23
N GLN A 3 -17.89 -9.55 15.67
CA GLN A 3 -19.31 -9.42 15.33
C GLN A 3 -19.95 -8.12 15.80
N VAL A 4 -19.50 -7.58 16.95
CA VAL A 4 -20.01 -6.31 17.50
C VAL A 4 -19.53 -5.15 16.64
N LEU A 5 -18.25 -5.15 16.24
CA LEU A 5 -17.71 -4.13 15.33
C LEU A 5 -18.38 -4.19 13.96
N ALA A 6 -18.52 -5.39 13.39
CA ALA A 6 -19.17 -5.59 12.10
C ALA A 6 -20.64 -5.12 12.13
N GLU A 7 -21.41 -5.46 13.17
CA GLU A 7 -22.79 -4.98 13.30
C GLU A 7 -22.86 -3.45 13.40
N ARG A 8 -21.88 -2.82 14.06
CA ARG A 8 -21.81 -1.37 14.26
C ARG A 8 -21.43 -0.62 12.99
N PHE A 9 -20.47 -1.14 12.23
CA PHE A 9 -19.86 -0.44 11.10
C PHE A 9 -20.33 -0.92 9.72
N ARG A 10 -21.18 -1.96 9.65
CA ARG A 10 -21.74 -2.42 8.37
C ARG A 10 -22.34 -1.26 7.57
N GLY A 11 -21.96 -1.17 6.30
CA GLY A 11 -22.46 -0.13 5.39
C GLY A 11 -21.95 1.28 5.67
N HIS A 12 -21.01 1.48 6.60
CA HIS A 12 -20.42 2.80 6.82
C HIS A 12 -19.52 3.17 5.62
N PRO A 13 -19.80 4.28 4.90
CA PRO A 13 -19.16 4.56 3.61
C PRO A 13 -17.65 4.86 3.71
N ALA A 14 -17.16 5.22 4.90
CA ALA A 14 -15.74 5.46 5.16
C ALA A 14 -14.97 4.23 5.67
N VAL A 15 -15.64 3.10 5.96
CA VAL A 15 -14.96 1.88 6.42
C VAL A 15 -14.67 1.01 5.21
N ILE A 16 -13.40 0.91 4.84
CA ILE A 16 -12.97 0.11 3.68
C ILE A 16 -12.84 -1.38 4.01
N GLY A 17 -12.57 -1.71 5.28
CA GLY A 17 -12.32 -3.08 5.70
C GLY A 17 -12.06 -3.24 7.19
N TYR A 18 -11.90 -4.49 7.59
CA TYR A 18 -11.53 -4.91 8.93
C TYR A 18 -10.19 -5.64 8.89
N ASP A 19 -9.17 -5.10 9.54
CA ASP A 19 -7.91 -5.81 9.76
C ASP A 19 -8.02 -6.73 10.97
N LEU A 20 -7.99 -8.04 10.71
CA LEU A 20 -8.51 -9.04 11.64
C LEU A 20 -7.59 -9.25 12.85
N ILE A 21 -6.28 -9.10 12.66
CA ILE A 21 -5.26 -9.20 13.71
C ILE A 21 -3.93 -8.65 13.17
N ASN A 22 -3.35 -7.72 13.92
CA ASN A 22 -2.02 -7.18 13.65
C ASN A 22 -0.94 -8.20 14.02
N GLU A 23 0.00 -8.43 13.11
CA GLU A 23 1.22 -9.21 13.30
C GLU A 23 1.00 -10.52 14.05
N PRO A 24 0.16 -11.43 13.52
CA PRO A 24 -0.13 -12.68 14.20
C PRO A 24 1.16 -13.50 14.36
N MET A 25 1.43 -13.93 15.59
CA MET A 25 2.57 -14.75 15.95
C MET A 25 2.13 -16.04 16.66
N GLY A 26 3.06 -16.98 16.80
CA GLY A 26 2.83 -18.21 17.55
C GLY A 26 4.14 -18.80 18.05
N GLU A 27 4.01 -19.86 18.84
CA GLU A 27 5.14 -20.50 19.49
C GLU A 27 5.93 -21.41 18.53
N LEU A 28 7.25 -21.36 18.65
CA LEU A 28 8.17 -22.27 17.99
C LEU A 28 8.13 -23.63 18.68
N ARG A 29 8.29 -24.71 17.91
CA ARG A 29 8.58 -26.03 18.46
C ARG A 29 10.08 -26.17 18.72
N GLU A 30 10.44 -27.08 19.61
CA GLU A 30 11.84 -27.42 19.84
C GLU A 30 12.50 -27.86 18.52
N GLY A 31 13.61 -27.20 18.17
CA GLY A 31 14.37 -27.45 16.94
C GLY A 31 13.77 -26.89 15.65
N GLU A 32 12.67 -26.13 15.70
CA GLU A 32 12.03 -25.52 14.53
C GLU A 32 12.63 -24.14 14.23
N ASP A 33 12.99 -23.89 12.97
CA ASP A 33 13.41 -22.55 12.53
C ASP A 33 12.19 -21.62 12.33
N LEU A 34 12.46 -20.31 12.30
CA LEU A 34 11.39 -19.31 12.20
C LEU A 34 10.55 -19.46 10.91
N PRO A 35 11.12 -19.66 9.70
CA PRO A 35 10.32 -19.88 8.49
C PRO A 35 9.42 -21.12 8.56
N ALA A 36 9.91 -22.25 9.10
CA ALA A 36 9.12 -23.46 9.27
C ALA A 36 7.99 -23.25 10.27
N ALA A 37 8.28 -22.60 11.41
CA ALA A 37 7.29 -22.25 12.42
C ALA A 37 6.21 -21.34 11.84
N ALA A 38 6.59 -20.26 11.16
CA ALA A 38 5.67 -19.33 10.52
C ALA A 38 4.74 -20.04 9.53
N ARG A 39 5.30 -20.85 8.62
CA ARG A 39 4.52 -21.63 7.64
C ARG A 39 3.52 -22.55 8.32
N ARG A 40 3.94 -23.25 9.39
CA ARG A 40 3.07 -24.13 10.16
C ARG A 40 1.97 -23.34 10.87
N ILE A 41 2.31 -22.24 11.55
CA ILE A 41 1.37 -21.40 12.29
C ILE A 41 0.32 -20.82 11.35
N GLU A 42 0.75 -20.29 10.21
CA GLU A 42 -0.14 -19.74 9.19
C GLU A 42 -1.11 -20.79 8.65
N ALA A 43 -0.62 -21.98 8.33
CA ALA A 43 -1.43 -23.06 7.78
C ALA A 43 -2.39 -23.69 8.83
N GLN A 44 -1.90 -23.98 10.03
CA GLN A 44 -2.64 -24.78 11.03
C GLN A 44 -3.48 -23.94 11.98
N HIS A 45 -3.15 -22.66 12.16
CA HIS A 45 -3.82 -21.80 13.14
C HIS A 45 -4.45 -20.57 12.48
N LEU A 46 -3.67 -19.78 11.74
CA LEU A 46 -4.18 -18.51 11.19
C LEU A 46 -5.23 -18.73 10.09
N THR A 47 -4.99 -19.65 9.16
CA THR A 47 -5.96 -19.94 8.09
C THR A 47 -7.32 -20.39 8.64
N PRO A 48 -7.41 -21.39 9.55
CA PRO A 48 -8.69 -21.73 10.18
C PRO A 48 -9.30 -20.59 10.99
N MET A 49 -8.48 -19.80 11.69
CA MET A 49 -8.93 -18.65 12.46
C MET A 49 -9.58 -17.60 11.54
N TYR A 50 -8.93 -17.21 10.45
CA TYR A 50 -9.44 -16.26 9.48
C TYR A 50 -10.77 -16.75 8.87
N ASN A 51 -10.86 -18.02 8.49
CA ASN A 51 -12.11 -18.59 7.97
C ASN A 51 -13.25 -18.58 9.01
N ARG A 52 -12.93 -18.81 10.29
CA ARG A 52 -13.90 -18.70 11.38
C ARG A 52 -14.35 -17.24 11.59
N LEU A 53 -13.42 -16.28 11.57
CA LEU A 53 -13.71 -14.87 11.70
C LEU A 53 -14.54 -14.35 10.53
N ALA A 54 -14.19 -14.73 9.30
CA ALA A 54 -14.95 -14.38 8.10
C ALA A 54 -16.41 -14.83 8.22
N ARG A 55 -16.68 -16.09 8.57
CA ARG A 55 -18.05 -16.58 8.80
C ARG A 55 -18.78 -15.79 9.90
N ALA A 56 -18.10 -15.50 11.01
CA ALA A 56 -18.68 -14.76 12.11
C ALA A 56 -19.06 -13.32 11.70
N ILE A 57 -18.17 -12.64 10.97
CA ILE A 57 -18.38 -11.27 10.47
C ILE A 57 -19.48 -11.26 9.41
N ARG A 58 -19.48 -12.21 8.46
CA ARG A 58 -20.49 -12.29 7.39
C ARG A 58 -21.92 -12.53 7.89
N ALA A 59 -22.08 -13.02 9.11
CA ALA A 59 -23.38 -13.08 9.78
C ALA A 59 -23.94 -11.69 10.19
N LYS A 60 -23.11 -10.64 10.13
CA LYS A 60 -23.44 -9.25 10.53
C LYS A 60 -23.21 -8.24 9.41
N ASP A 61 -22.19 -8.47 8.59
CA ASP A 61 -21.74 -7.59 7.51
C ASP A 61 -21.27 -8.40 6.29
N ARG A 62 -22.00 -8.30 5.18
CA ARG A 62 -21.79 -9.10 3.97
C ARG A 62 -20.80 -8.49 2.98
N ASP A 63 -20.47 -7.20 3.11
CA ASP A 63 -19.87 -6.43 2.02
C ASP A 63 -18.52 -5.78 2.35
N THR A 64 -18.21 -5.57 3.62
CA THR A 64 -16.94 -4.96 4.03
C THR A 64 -15.77 -5.93 3.81
N TRP A 65 -14.64 -5.43 3.30
CA TRP A 65 -13.45 -6.25 3.04
C TRP A 65 -12.80 -6.75 4.33
N LEU A 66 -12.19 -7.93 4.30
CA LEU A 66 -11.43 -8.49 5.41
C LEU A 66 -9.95 -8.48 5.05
N PHE A 67 -9.14 -7.81 5.86
CA PHE A 67 -7.69 -7.77 5.68
C PHE A 67 -7.11 -8.93 6.49
N VAL A 68 -6.26 -9.73 5.85
CA VAL A 68 -5.62 -10.90 6.45
C VAL A 68 -4.12 -10.76 6.34
N GLU A 69 -3.47 -10.78 7.50
CA GLU A 69 -2.03 -10.66 7.61
C GLU A 69 -1.36 -12.04 7.66
N PRO A 70 -0.18 -12.22 7.04
CA PRO A 70 0.71 -13.33 7.37
C PRO A 70 1.40 -13.08 8.71
N THR A 71 2.27 -13.98 9.14
CA THR A 71 3.19 -13.70 10.25
C THR A 71 4.25 -12.67 9.80
N PRO A 72 4.85 -11.89 10.73
CA PRO A 72 5.76 -10.79 10.38
C PRO A 72 7.01 -11.17 9.58
N ILE A 73 7.44 -12.44 9.65
CA ILE A 73 8.63 -12.91 8.91
C ILE A 73 8.50 -12.75 7.38
N VAL A 74 7.28 -12.63 6.87
CA VAL A 74 7.06 -12.34 5.45
C VAL A 74 7.69 -11.00 5.04
N GLY A 75 7.85 -10.06 5.96
CA GLY A 75 8.66 -8.84 5.80
C GLY A 75 10.10 -9.10 5.36
N GLU A 76 10.68 -10.23 5.75
CA GLU A 76 12.03 -10.65 5.35
C GLU A 76 12.10 -11.31 3.97
N GLY A 77 11.00 -11.31 3.21
CA GLY A 77 10.91 -12.00 1.92
C GLY A 77 10.77 -13.52 2.05
N VAL A 78 10.24 -13.99 3.17
CA VAL A 78 9.82 -15.38 3.33
C VAL A 78 8.42 -15.56 2.76
N PRO A 79 8.16 -16.55 1.87
CA PRO A 79 6.81 -16.81 1.38
C PRO A 79 5.85 -17.23 2.50
N THR A 80 4.64 -16.70 2.48
CA THR A 80 3.57 -17.10 3.41
C THR A 80 3.15 -18.56 3.21
N GLY A 81 2.89 -19.25 4.32
CA GLY A 81 2.19 -20.53 4.44
C GLY A 81 0.68 -20.43 4.63
N LEU A 82 0.07 -19.25 4.52
CA LEU A 82 -1.38 -19.11 4.58
C LEU A 82 -2.05 -19.99 3.51
N GLY A 83 -3.09 -20.70 3.93
CA GLY A 83 -3.98 -21.43 3.04
C GLY A 83 -5.09 -20.53 2.50
N ARG A 84 -5.99 -21.11 1.70
CA ARG A 84 -7.11 -20.37 1.10
C ARG A 84 -8.04 -19.81 2.19
N ILE A 85 -8.29 -18.50 2.09
CA ILE A 85 -9.39 -17.86 2.83
C ILE A 85 -10.70 -18.07 2.08
N GLU A 86 -11.73 -18.54 2.77
CA GLU A 86 -13.04 -18.90 2.24
C GLU A 86 -14.00 -17.70 2.24
N ASP A 87 -13.53 -16.56 1.72
CA ASP A 87 -14.32 -15.35 1.54
C ASP A 87 -13.86 -14.63 0.27
N SER A 88 -14.81 -14.12 -0.53
CA SER A 88 -14.50 -13.47 -1.80
C SER A 88 -14.08 -12.00 -1.67
N ARG A 89 -14.22 -11.42 -0.48
CA ARG A 89 -13.88 -10.02 -0.18
C ARG A 89 -12.77 -9.95 0.85
N THR A 90 -11.64 -10.55 0.51
CA THR A 90 -10.42 -10.52 1.33
C THR A 90 -9.30 -9.76 0.65
N VAL A 91 -8.54 -9.00 1.44
CA VAL A 91 -7.32 -8.29 1.05
C VAL A 91 -6.14 -8.96 1.75
N TYR A 92 -5.07 -9.22 1.03
CA TYR A 92 -3.81 -9.67 1.64
C TYR A 92 -3.05 -8.46 2.20
N ALA A 93 -2.69 -8.50 3.48
CA ALA A 93 -2.14 -7.37 4.21
C ALA A 93 -0.76 -7.65 4.83
N PRO A 94 0.32 -7.80 4.04
CA PRO A 94 1.67 -7.99 4.59
C PRO A 94 2.26 -6.67 5.11
N HIS A 95 3.30 -6.76 5.94
CA HIS A 95 4.13 -5.63 6.38
C HIS A 95 5.47 -5.62 5.64
N PHE A 96 6.03 -4.43 5.40
CA PHE A 96 7.28 -4.21 4.69
C PHE A 96 8.35 -3.70 5.69
N TYR A 97 8.99 -4.65 6.38
CA TYR A 97 10.06 -4.38 7.35
C TYR A 97 11.26 -5.29 7.11
N ASN A 98 12.45 -4.75 7.33
CA ASN A 98 13.72 -5.48 7.26
C ASN A 98 14.34 -5.54 8.66
N THR A 99 14.66 -6.74 9.15
CA THR A 99 15.12 -6.98 10.52
C THR A 99 16.39 -6.21 10.85
N ALA A 100 17.33 -6.09 9.89
CA ALA A 100 18.55 -5.33 10.13
C ALA A 100 18.24 -3.83 10.30
N MET A 101 17.38 -3.27 9.46
CA MET A 101 16.94 -1.88 9.58
C MET A 101 16.14 -1.62 10.86
N GLU A 102 15.28 -2.56 11.27
CA GLU A 102 14.54 -2.51 12.53
C GLU A 102 15.48 -2.58 13.75
N ALA A 103 16.59 -3.32 13.63
CA ALA A 103 17.67 -3.35 14.62
C ALA A 103 18.60 -2.12 14.56
N GLY A 104 18.33 -1.16 13.65
CA GLY A 104 19.04 0.12 13.55
C GLY A 104 20.16 0.17 12.49
N ALA A 105 20.33 -0.86 11.68
CA ALA A 105 21.25 -0.82 10.55
C ALA A 105 20.75 0.12 9.43
N ASP A 106 21.68 0.57 8.59
CA ASP A 106 21.32 1.28 7.36
C ASP A 106 20.78 0.31 6.30
N TYR A 107 20.10 0.86 5.31
CA TYR A 107 19.64 0.10 4.15
C TYR A 107 20.84 -0.37 3.33
N ASP A 108 20.93 -1.69 3.11
CA ASP A 108 21.90 -2.30 2.20
C ASP A 108 21.24 -2.62 0.84
N PRO A 109 21.45 -1.79 -0.19
CA PRO A 109 20.89 -2.05 -1.51
C PRO A 109 21.53 -3.25 -2.22
N SER A 110 22.68 -3.75 -1.76
CA SER A 110 23.33 -4.92 -2.34
C SER A 110 22.72 -6.24 -1.86
N ALA A 111 21.96 -6.21 -0.76
CA ALA A 111 21.31 -7.39 -0.19
C ALA A 111 20.13 -7.91 -1.03
N GLY A 112 19.59 -7.10 -1.97
CA GLY A 112 18.46 -7.49 -2.82
C GLY A 112 17.16 -7.79 -2.05
N TRP A 113 17.01 -7.22 -0.84
CA TRP A 113 15.89 -7.53 0.06
C TRP A 113 14.54 -7.08 -0.51
N ILE A 114 14.47 -5.90 -1.16
CA ILE A 114 13.21 -5.39 -1.72
C ILE A 114 12.68 -6.34 -2.81
N GLU A 115 13.57 -6.83 -3.68
CA GLU A 115 13.22 -7.77 -4.75
C GLU A 115 12.79 -9.13 -4.20
N ALA A 116 13.50 -9.64 -3.20
CA ALA A 116 13.14 -10.89 -2.51
C ALA A 116 11.78 -10.78 -1.82
N TYR A 117 11.55 -9.67 -1.11
CA TYR A 117 10.29 -9.36 -0.48
C TYR A 117 9.14 -9.29 -1.49
N GLU A 118 9.29 -8.53 -2.58
CA GLU A 118 8.27 -8.38 -3.62
C GLU A 118 7.89 -9.73 -4.24
N ALA A 119 8.88 -10.58 -4.53
CA ALA A 119 8.65 -11.93 -5.04
C ALA A 119 7.86 -12.80 -4.04
N ALA A 120 8.16 -12.71 -2.75
CA ALA A 120 7.48 -13.48 -1.71
C ALA A 120 6.02 -13.04 -1.51
N VAL A 121 5.78 -11.73 -1.41
CA VAL A 121 4.44 -11.20 -1.07
C VAL A 121 3.45 -11.21 -2.21
N THR A 122 3.91 -11.26 -3.47
CA THR A 122 3.02 -11.25 -4.63
C THR A 122 2.50 -12.63 -5.02
N ALA A 123 3.19 -13.70 -4.62
CA ALA A 123 2.86 -15.07 -5.05
C ALA A 123 1.50 -15.57 -4.52
N TYR A 124 1.23 -15.35 -3.23
CA TYR A 124 -0.03 -15.73 -2.58
C TYR A 124 -1.25 -14.99 -3.14
N PRO A 125 -1.30 -13.65 -3.18
CA PRO A 125 -2.45 -12.91 -3.71
C PRO A 125 -2.67 -13.18 -5.20
N ALA A 126 -1.64 -13.41 -6.00
CA ALA A 126 -1.79 -13.82 -7.40
C ALA A 126 -2.50 -15.18 -7.53
N ARG A 127 -2.11 -16.16 -6.70
CA ARG A 127 -2.74 -17.50 -6.66
C ARG A 127 -4.20 -17.46 -6.20
N HIS A 128 -4.50 -16.58 -5.24
CA HIS A 128 -5.82 -16.50 -4.60
C HIS A 128 -6.71 -15.38 -5.14
N ARG A 129 -6.24 -14.61 -6.14
CA ARG A 129 -6.93 -13.46 -6.74
C ARG A 129 -7.32 -12.40 -5.71
N MET A 130 -6.40 -12.07 -4.82
CA MET A 130 -6.61 -11.09 -3.76
C MET A 130 -5.93 -9.76 -4.14
N PRO A 131 -6.57 -8.60 -3.88
CA PRO A 131 -5.85 -7.34 -3.80
C PRO A 131 -4.84 -7.38 -2.63
N VAL A 132 -3.81 -6.54 -2.73
CA VAL A 132 -2.79 -6.38 -1.70
C VAL A 132 -2.85 -4.96 -1.18
N VAL A 133 -2.81 -4.78 0.14
CA VAL A 133 -2.53 -3.49 0.77
C VAL A 133 -1.39 -3.73 1.75
N VAL A 134 -0.30 -2.98 1.65
CA VAL A 134 0.76 -3.12 2.66
C VAL A 134 0.33 -2.39 3.92
N GLY A 135 0.01 -3.15 4.97
CA GLY A 135 -0.59 -2.65 6.21
C GLY A 135 0.34 -1.70 6.96
N GLU A 136 1.63 -2.00 6.95
CA GLU A 136 2.64 -1.18 7.60
C GLU A 136 3.97 -1.21 6.85
N TRP A 137 4.66 -0.08 6.88
CA TRP A 137 6.05 0.02 6.48
C TRP A 137 6.71 1.31 7.00
N GLY A 138 8.03 1.30 7.03
CA GLY A 138 8.84 2.50 7.21
C GLY A 138 9.86 2.35 8.35
N PRO A 139 11.11 2.78 8.16
CA PRO A 139 12.19 2.48 9.09
C PRO A 139 12.10 3.32 10.37
N LEU A 140 12.48 2.72 11.49
CA LEU A 140 12.71 3.42 12.77
C LEU A 140 13.71 4.58 12.60
N ASN A 141 14.81 4.33 11.89
CA ASN A 141 15.78 5.36 11.55
C ASN A 141 15.61 5.78 10.08
N ASN A 142 15.21 7.02 9.88
CA ASN A 142 14.92 7.57 8.55
C ASN A 142 16.00 8.51 8.01
N SER A 143 17.14 8.64 8.70
CA SER A 143 18.18 9.61 8.37
C SER A 143 19.57 9.00 8.14
N LEU A 144 19.72 7.68 8.18
CA LEU A 144 20.99 7.02 7.82
C LEU A 144 21.34 7.26 6.33
N PRO A 145 22.62 7.16 5.93
CA PRO A 145 23.10 7.52 4.60
C PRO A 145 22.28 6.97 3.42
N ASN A 146 21.88 5.70 3.47
CA ASN A 146 21.12 5.06 2.38
C ASN A 146 19.60 5.23 2.51
N MET A 147 19.07 5.85 3.57
CA MET A 147 17.62 6.00 3.75
C MET A 147 16.97 6.81 2.63
N GLY A 148 17.65 7.83 2.10
CA GLY A 148 17.12 8.58 0.95
C GLY A 148 16.91 7.68 -0.28
N ARG A 149 17.74 6.65 -0.46
CA ARG A 149 17.61 5.63 -1.51
C ARG A 149 16.52 4.63 -1.15
N PHE A 150 16.50 4.12 0.07
CA PHE A 150 15.46 3.21 0.57
C PHE A 150 14.06 3.74 0.29
N TYR A 151 13.74 4.99 0.67
CA TYR A 151 12.40 5.55 0.47
C TYR A 151 12.02 5.63 -1.03
N ARG A 152 12.99 5.87 -1.94
CA ARG A 152 12.71 5.85 -3.38
C ARG A 152 12.41 4.45 -3.88
N GLU A 153 13.24 3.48 -3.50
CA GLU A 153 13.11 2.09 -3.96
C GLU A 153 11.90 1.38 -3.34
N ALA A 154 11.64 1.61 -2.05
CA ALA A 154 10.47 1.08 -1.33
C ALA A 154 9.16 1.61 -1.92
N VAL A 155 8.99 2.93 -2.09
CA VAL A 155 7.77 3.50 -2.69
C VAL A 155 7.59 3.00 -4.13
N ALA A 156 8.68 2.91 -4.90
CA ALA A 156 8.62 2.35 -6.25
C ALA A 156 8.20 0.88 -6.26
N SER A 157 8.65 0.06 -5.30
CA SER A 157 8.22 -1.34 -5.14
C SER A 157 6.76 -1.45 -4.72
N LEU A 158 6.37 -0.77 -3.65
CA LEU A 158 5.00 -0.79 -3.14
C LEU A 158 3.98 -0.41 -4.23
N ASN A 159 4.30 0.59 -5.07
CA ASN A 159 3.42 1.03 -6.15
C ASN A 159 3.32 0.03 -7.32
N ARG A 160 4.21 -0.96 -7.45
CA ARG A 160 4.13 -1.96 -8.54
C ARG A 160 3.05 -3.00 -8.32
N TYR A 161 2.79 -3.40 -7.08
CA TYR A 161 1.94 -4.56 -6.79
C TYR A 161 0.80 -4.29 -5.80
N SER A 162 0.90 -3.26 -4.96
CA SER A 162 -0.14 -2.98 -3.96
C SER A 162 -1.24 -2.07 -4.53
N SER A 163 -2.43 -2.18 -3.95
CA SER A 163 -3.54 -1.23 -4.14
C SER A 163 -3.41 0.01 -3.24
N GLY A 164 -2.33 0.09 -2.45
CA GLY A 164 -2.09 1.10 -1.43
C GLY A 164 -1.24 0.56 -0.29
N TRP A 165 -0.75 1.48 0.53
CA TRP A 165 0.08 1.18 1.69
C TRP A 165 -0.16 2.20 2.80
N ALA A 166 0.12 1.83 4.06
CA ALA A 166 0.11 2.77 5.18
C ALA A 166 1.51 2.88 5.81
N GLY A 167 2.03 4.11 5.88
CA GLY A 167 3.31 4.38 6.53
C GLY A 167 3.17 4.38 8.04
N TYR A 168 3.99 3.58 8.73
CA TYR A 168 4.05 3.54 10.18
C TYR A 168 4.94 4.69 10.69
N VAL A 169 4.46 5.63 11.50
CA VAL A 169 3.08 5.86 11.96
C VAL A 169 2.82 7.36 12.04
N TRP A 170 1.56 7.78 11.97
CA TRP A 170 1.22 9.17 12.21
C TRP A 170 1.30 9.52 13.71
N CYS A 171 2.41 10.13 14.10
CA CYS A 171 2.62 10.76 15.41
C CYS A 171 3.62 11.92 15.30
N TYR A 172 3.81 12.64 16.40
CA TYR A 172 4.73 13.76 16.53
C TYR A 172 5.90 13.34 17.42
N GLY A 173 7.15 13.50 16.96
CA GLY A 173 8.34 13.23 17.78
C GLY A 173 9.47 12.54 17.02
N GLY A 174 10.07 11.51 17.64
CA GLY A 174 11.17 10.70 17.09
C GLY A 174 10.73 9.30 16.65
N GLY A 175 11.66 8.36 16.54
CA GLY A 175 11.37 6.94 16.30
C GLY A 175 10.61 6.68 14.98
N TYR A 176 9.40 6.12 15.05
CA TYR A 176 8.58 5.89 13.84
C TYR A 176 7.72 7.09 13.42
N CYS A 177 7.67 8.17 14.20
CA CYS A 177 6.76 9.27 13.91
C CYS A 177 6.93 9.83 12.50
N ALA A 178 5.81 10.08 11.82
CA ALA A 178 5.77 10.70 10.50
C ALA A 178 6.34 12.13 10.53
N VAL A 179 6.03 12.87 11.60
CA VAL A 179 6.39 14.27 11.77
C VAL A 179 7.17 14.51 13.07
N ASP A 180 7.97 15.58 13.09
CA ASP A 180 8.63 16.08 14.29
C ASP A 180 7.63 16.76 15.24
N GLU A 181 8.10 17.25 16.39
CA GLU A 181 7.29 17.95 17.39
C GLU A 181 6.57 19.19 16.85
N HIS A 182 7.03 19.74 15.71
CA HIS A 182 6.49 20.93 15.06
C HIS A 182 5.57 20.57 13.87
N GLY A 183 5.29 19.28 13.65
CA GLY A 183 4.44 18.82 12.55
C GLY A 183 5.11 18.83 11.18
N ARG A 184 6.43 18.97 11.10
CA ARG A 184 7.17 18.85 9.84
C ARG A 184 7.54 17.39 9.60
N PHE A 185 7.46 16.92 8.36
CA PHE A 185 7.93 15.57 8.02
C PHE A 185 9.35 15.37 8.54
N ARG A 186 9.58 14.23 9.19
CA ARG A 186 10.94 13.82 9.54
C ARG A 186 11.69 13.41 8.28
N THR A 187 13.02 13.46 8.34
CA THR A 187 13.92 13.22 7.21
C THR A 187 13.50 12.02 6.36
N ASN A 188 13.45 12.23 5.04
CA ASN A 188 13.03 11.28 4.01
C ASN A 188 11.54 10.84 4.06
N LYS A 189 10.78 11.08 5.13
CA LYS A 189 9.34 10.74 5.18
C LYS A 189 8.51 11.63 4.26
N GLU A 190 8.97 12.85 3.95
CA GLU A 190 8.35 13.72 2.94
C GLU A 190 8.32 13.09 1.54
N ARG A 191 9.19 12.09 1.27
CA ARG A 191 9.24 11.39 -0.02
C ARG A 191 8.02 10.50 -0.27
N THR A 192 7.25 10.20 0.78
CA THR A 192 5.97 9.49 0.67
C THR A 192 4.86 10.37 0.08
N ALA A 193 5.01 11.70 0.15
CA ALA A 193 4.07 12.66 -0.43
C ALA A 193 4.32 12.79 -1.94
N THR A 194 3.73 11.89 -2.71
CA THR A 194 3.83 11.85 -4.19
C THR A 194 2.45 12.08 -4.82
N PRO A 195 2.37 12.54 -6.09
CA PRO A 195 1.11 12.53 -6.81
C PRO A 195 0.58 11.10 -6.97
N TYR A 196 -0.72 10.90 -6.79
CA TYR A 196 -1.38 9.62 -7.01
C TYR A 196 -2.86 9.79 -7.38
N ALA A 197 -3.51 8.72 -7.85
CA ALA A 197 -4.94 8.71 -8.18
C ALA A 197 -5.75 7.93 -7.14
N PRO A 198 -6.38 8.59 -6.14
CA PRO A 198 -7.19 7.90 -5.13
C PRO A 198 -8.40 7.16 -5.70
N ALA A 199 -8.90 7.59 -6.86
CA ALA A 199 -10.01 6.96 -7.55
C ALA A 199 -9.82 7.04 -9.06
N VAL A 200 -9.89 5.91 -9.75
CA VAL A 200 -9.78 5.83 -11.21
C VAL A 200 -11.10 5.36 -11.81
N ALA A 201 -11.64 6.14 -12.75
CA ALA A 201 -12.87 5.82 -13.46
C ALA A 201 -12.66 4.80 -14.57
N GLY A 202 -12.11 3.63 -14.24
CA GLY A 202 -11.80 2.59 -15.22
C GLY A 202 -10.88 1.49 -14.71
N THR A 203 -10.39 0.67 -15.63
CA THR A 203 -9.42 -0.38 -15.34
C THR A 203 -8.00 0.16 -15.50
N VAL A 204 -7.25 0.23 -14.40
CA VAL A 204 -5.84 0.63 -14.41
C VAL A 204 -5.01 -0.38 -15.20
N ARG A 205 -4.14 0.13 -16.08
CA ARG A 205 -3.14 -0.63 -16.84
C ARG A 205 -1.74 -0.45 -16.26
N SER A 206 -1.43 0.78 -15.84
CA SER A 206 -0.24 1.09 -15.08
C SER A 206 -0.45 2.33 -14.24
N ASP A 207 0.19 2.34 -13.07
CA ASP A 207 0.22 3.46 -12.14
C ASP A 207 1.66 3.56 -11.61
N THR A 208 2.36 4.64 -11.96
CA THR A 208 3.81 4.74 -11.72
C THR A 208 4.20 6.15 -11.33
N TYR A 209 5.10 6.27 -10.35
CA TYR A 209 5.78 7.51 -10.00
C TYR A 209 7.28 7.35 -10.15
N ASP A 210 7.88 8.20 -10.98
CA ASP A 210 9.32 8.36 -11.10
C ASP A 210 9.78 9.50 -10.17
N ALA A 211 10.52 9.14 -9.11
CA ALA A 211 11.01 10.06 -8.11
C ALA A 211 12.16 10.95 -8.63
N GLU A 212 12.95 10.50 -9.60
CA GLU A 212 14.06 11.27 -10.16
C GLU A 212 13.52 12.34 -11.12
N GLY A 213 12.67 11.93 -12.06
CA GLY A 213 11.99 12.83 -12.99
C GLY A 213 10.80 13.59 -12.39
N ARG A 214 10.42 13.32 -11.14
CA ARG A 214 9.25 13.88 -10.43
C ARG A 214 7.99 13.82 -11.28
N SER A 215 7.77 12.66 -11.88
CA SER A 215 6.73 12.43 -12.88
C SER A 215 5.84 11.27 -12.46
N TYR A 216 4.56 11.56 -12.27
CA TYR A 216 3.51 10.56 -12.10
C TYR A 216 2.86 10.25 -13.44
N ARG A 217 2.58 8.97 -13.71
CA ARG A 217 1.93 8.50 -14.92
C ARG A 217 0.91 7.41 -14.60
N LEU A 218 -0.33 7.66 -14.99
CA LEU A 218 -1.45 6.72 -14.88
C LEU A 218 -1.94 6.39 -16.29
N ALA A 219 -2.03 5.10 -16.62
CA ALA A 219 -2.71 4.62 -17.81
C ALA A 219 -3.90 3.75 -17.42
N TYR A 220 -5.07 4.01 -18.00
CA TYR A 220 -6.28 3.25 -17.72
C TYR A 220 -7.23 3.22 -18.92
N ARG A 221 -8.06 2.18 -18.96
CA ARG A 221 -9.21 2.10 -19.85
C ARG A 221 -10.44 2.61 -19.13
N ALA A 222 -11.03 3.70 -19.61
CA ALA A 222 -12.19 4.33 -19.02
C ALA A 222 -13.40 3.37 -18.93
N ALA A 223 -14.18 3.51 -17.86
CA ALA A 223 -15.41 2.77 -17.65
C ALA A 223 -16.42 3.01 -18.80
N PRO A 224 -17.36 2.07 -19.05
CA PRO A 224 -18.40 2.25 -20.07
C PRO A 224 -19.47 3.28 -19.70
N ARG A 225 -19.45 3.81 -18.46
CA ARG A 225 -20.35 4.87 -18.00
C ARG A 225 -19.55 6.12 -17.63
N PRO A 226 -20.12 7.33 -17.78
CA PRO A 226 -19.46 8.56 -17.36
C PRO A 226 -19.10 8.53 -15.88
N ALA A 227 -17.82 8.75 -15.57
CA ALA A 227 -17.27 8.89 -14.23
C ALA A 227 -15.97 9.71 -14.32
N VAL A 228 -15.47 10.17 -13.17
CA VAL A 228 -14.25 10.98 -13.10
C VAL A 228 -13.13 10.23 -12.39
N THR A 229 -11.92 10.36 -12.93
CA THR A 229 -10.69 9.97 -12.24
C THR A 229 -10.22 11.15 -11.39
N GLU A 230 -9.91 10.92 -10.13
CA GLU A 230 -9.35 11.91 -9.21
C GLU A 230 -7.83 11.79 -9.16
N LEU A 231 -7.14 12.93 -9.09
CA LEU A 231 -5.72 13.05 -8.85
C LEU A 231 -5.52 13.85 -7.57
N SER A 232 -4.66 13.36 -6.69
CA SER A 232 -4.19 14.07 -5.50
C SER A 232 -2.74 14.51 -5.73
N LEU A 233 -2.49 15.82 -5.62
CA LEU A 233 -1.20 16.44 -5.83
C LEU A 233 -0.67 17.01 -4.50
N PRO A 234 0.52 16.60 -4.02
CA PRO A 234 1.10 17.16 -2.80
C PRO A 234 1.48 18.63 -3.02
N PRO A 235 1.67 19.42 -1.94
CA PRO A 235 2.12 20.81 -2.06
C PRO A 235 3.42 20.92 -2.87
N SER A 236 3.48 21.88 -3.80
CA SER A 236 4.68 22.16 -4.59
C SER A 236 4.88 23.65 -4.81
N ALA A 237 6.07 24.14 -4.45
CA ALA A 237 6.48 25.52 -4.70
C ALA A 237 6.74 25.79 -6.20
N ARG A 238 7.21 24.78 -6.94
CA ARG A 238 7.46 24.87 -8.39
C ARG A 238 6.17 24.73 -9.19
N GLY A 239 5.25 23.96 -8.63
CA GLY A 239 3.93 23.70 -9.13
C GLY A 239 3.84 22.50 -10.09
N TRP A 240 2.62 22.06 -10.35
CA TRP A 240 2.30 20.85 -11.11
C TRP A 240 1.71 21.17 -12.48
N ARG A 241 2.13 20.40 -13.48
CA ARG A 241 1.54 20.37 -14.81
C ARG A 241 0.90 19.01 -15.06
N VAL A 242 -0.42 19.01 -15.28
CA VAL A 242 -1.20 17.81 -15.64
C VAL A 242 -1.42 17.81 -17.15
N ARG A 243 -1.10 16.71 -17.82
CA ARG A 243 -1.36 16.47 -19.24
C ARG A 243 -2.13 15.16 -19.39
N VAL A 244 -3.01 15.12 -20.37
CA VAL A 244 -3.79 13.93 -20.70
C VAL A 244 -3.65 13.64 -22.19
N THR A 245 -3.42 12.37 -22.51
CA THR A 245 -3.43 11.82 -23.87
C THR A 245 -4.61 10.87 -24.00
N GLY A 246 -5.30 10.93 -25.13
CA GLY A 246 -6.51 10.18 -25.41
C GLY A 246 -7.77 11.05 -25.30
N PRO A 247 -8.96 10.49 -25.59
CA PRO A 247 -10.23 11.20 -25.54
C PRO A 247 -10.69 11.51 -24.10
N ALA A 248 -10.03 12.48 -23.48
CA ALA A 248 -10.25 12.90 -22.10
C ALA A 248 -9.86 14.36 -21.89
N ARG A 249 -10.38 14.97 -20.81
CA ARG A 249 -10.13 16.37 -20.45
C ARG A 249 -9.84 16.50 -18.95
N VAL A 250 -8.85 17.32 -18.63
CA VAL A 250 -8.56 17.75 -17.25
C VAL A 250 -9.58 18.82 -16.84
N LEU A 251 -10.19 18.64 -15.67
CA LEU A 251 -11.11 19.60 -15.05
C LEU A 251 -10.46 20.14 -13.77
N GLY A 252 -10.47 21.47 -13.63
CA GLY A 252 -9.81 22.18 -12.54
C GLY A 252 -8.31 22.41 -12.77
N ARG A 253 -7.70 23.18 -11.86
CA ARG A 253 -6.26 23.44 -11.82
C ARG A 253 -5.82 23.42 -10.36
N ALA A 254 -4.73 22.72 -10.07
CA ALA A 254 -4.13 22.67 -8.74
C ALA A 254 -2.61 22.89 -8.87
N PRO A 255 -2.19 24.08 -9.36
CA PRO A 255 -0.78 24.31 -9.68
C PRO A 255 0.11 24.11 -8.46
N HIS A 256 -0.32 24.42 -7.24
CA HIS A 256 0.52 24.29 -6.05
C HIS A 256 0.15 23.12 -5.14
N GLY A 257 -0.61 22.14 -5.65
CA GLY A 257 -1.14 21.02 -4.87
C GLY A 257 -2.65 21.10 -4.69
N GLY A 258 -3.26 19.98 -4.33
CA GLY A 258 -4.71 19.81 -4.21
C GLY A 258 -5.26 18.72 -5.13
N ARG A 259 -6.57 18.75 -5.37
CA ARG A 259 -7.27 17.75 -6.20
C ARG A 259 -7.51 18.25 -7.62
N VAL A 260 -7.31 17.37 -8.59
CA VAL A 260 -7.63 17.58 -10.02
C VAL A 260 -8.47 16.41 -10.50
N THR A 261 -9.41 16.64 -11.41
CA THR A 261 -10.20 15.56 -11.99
C THR A 261 -9.94 15.39 -13.49
N VAL A 262 -10.07 14.16 -13.98
CA VAL A 262 -9.97 13.82 -15.40
C VAL A 262 -11.27 13.16 -15.81
N LEU A 263 -11.94 13.78 -16.79
CA LEU A 263 -13.14 13.22 -17.42
C LEU A 263 -12.74 12.55 -18.73
N ALA A 264 -12.94 11.24 -18.82
CA ALA A 264 -12.67 10.45 -20.01
C ALA A 264 -13.96 10.08 -20.75
N TRP A 265 -13.88 9.94 -22.07
CA TRP A 265 -14.98 9.35 -22.83
C TRP A 265 -15.13 7.86 -22.50
N PRO A 266 -16.36 7.32 -22.47
CA PRO A 266 -16.59 5.93 -22.14
C PRO A 266 -15.77 4.95 -22.99
N GLY A 267 -15.08 4.01 -22.34
CA GLY A 267 -14.29 2.98 -23.00
C GLY A 267 -12.96 3.43 -23.62
N ALA A 268 -12.60 4.72 -23.51
CA ALA A 268 -11.38 5.27 -24.07
C ALA A 268 -10.11 4.79 -23.33
N GLU A 269 -9.01 4.63 -24.04
CA GLU A 269 -7.67 4.49 -23.44
C GLU A 269 -7.13 5.88 -23.12
N VAL A 270 -6.76 6.09 -21.85
CA VAL A 270 -6.32 7.39 -21.33
C VAL A 270 -4.97 7.26 -20.65
N VAL A 271 -4.08 8.21 -20.93
CA VAL A 271 -2.83 8.38 -20.20
C VAL A 271 -2.81 9.75 -19.56
N VAL A 272 -2.69 9.78 -18.24
CA VAL A 272 -2.47 11.00 -17.45
C VAL A 272 -0.98 11.07 -17.10
N THR A 273 -0.37 12.23 -17.34
CA THR A 273 1.00 12.53 -16.93
C THR A 273 0.99 13.79 -16.07
N VAL A 274 1.50 13.69 -14.85
CA VAL A 274 1.67 14.82 -13.93
C VAL A 274 3.17 15.02 -13.71
N ARG A 275 3.65 16.24 -13.92
CA ARG A 275 5.05 16.61 -13.69
C ARG A 275 5.16 17.85 -12.83
N GLU A 276 6.11 17.86 -11.93
CA GLU A 276 6.49 19.10 -11.25
C GLU A 276 7.23 20.00 -12.24
N ALA A 277 6.98 21.31 -12.21
CA ALA A 277 7.71 22.24 -13.06
C ALA A 277 9.22 22.18 -12.74
N GLY A 278 10.05 22.14 -13.79
CA GLY A 278 11.50 22.22 -13.63
C GLY A 278 11.95 23.63 -13.27
N SER A 279 13.23 23.77 -12.90
CA SER A 279 13.89 25.08 -12.76
C SER A 279 13.95 25.89 -14.07
N HIS A 280 13.62 25.28 -15.22
CA HIS A 280 13.59 25.92 -16.53
C HIS A 280 12.35 25.45 -17.35
N GLY A 281 11.21 26.17 -17.25
CA GLY A 281 10.13 26.19 -18.26
C GLY A 281 8.84 25.39 -17.99
#